data_AF-A0A6N7F9E3-F1
#
_entry.id   AF-A0A6N7F9E3-F1
#
_cell.length_a   1.000
_cell.length_b   1.000
_cell.length_c   1.000
_cell.angle_alpha   90.00
_cell.angle_beta   90.00
_cell.angle_gamma   90.00
#
_symmetry.space_group_name_H-M   'P 1'
#
loop_
_entity.id
_entity.type
_entity.pdbx_description
1 polymer ?
#
loop_
_entity_poly.entity_id
_entity_poly.type
_entity_poly.pdbx_seq_one_letter_code
_entity_poly.pdbx_strand_id
1 'polypeptide(L)'
;MARDQRRDLRLAGAAVGAGAAMPGANAKVEGALIEETPVGSSNGRLILGPDGFFDEVPFDPDRLDLYIDSFGIRTELGAEAADAGDAA
;
A
#
# COMPACT_ATOMS: atom_id res chain seq x y z
N MET A 1 6.43 7.39 3.03
CA MET A 1 6.15 8.16 1.80
C MET A 1 7.39 8.72 1.07
N ALA A 2 8.38 9.35 1.72
CA ALA A 2 9.42 10.14 1.00
C ALA A 2 10.61 9.39 0.33
N ARG A 3 10.77 8.06 0.49
CA ARG A 3 11.95 7.34 -0.02
C ARG A 3 11.82 6.80 -1.45
N ASP A 4 10.60 6.61 -1.96
CA ASP A 4 10.35 6.01 -3.27
C ASP A 4 10.41 7.02 -4.44
N GLN A 5 10.24 8.31 -4.13
CA GLN A 5 10.14 9.39 -5.11
C GLN A 5 11.36 9.51 -6.05
N ARG A 6 12.56 9.11 -5.57
CA ARG A 6 13.78 9.10 -6.38
C ARG A 6 13.81 8.03 -7.46
N ARG A 7 13.17 6.88 -7.19
CA ARG A 7 13.04 5.79 -8.16
C ARG A 7 12.03 6.18 -9.24
N ASP A 8 10.92 6.78 -8.84
CA ASP A 8 9.88 7.26 -9.75
C ASP A 8 10.39 8.32 -10.72
N LEU A 9 11.21 9.28 -10.27
CA LEU A 9 11.82 10.29 -11.14
C LEU A 9 12.69 9.67 -12.25
N ARG A 10 13.47 8.63 -11.94
CA ARG A 10 14.30 7.93 -12.93
C ARG A 10 13.43 7.16 -13.94
N LEU A 11 12.41 6.43 -13.45
CA LEU A 11 11.50 5.71 -14.32
C LEU A 11 10.63 6.65 -15.16
N ALA A 12 10.21 7.78 -14.60
CA ALA A 12 9.47 8.83 -15.29
C ALA A 12 10.27 9.40 -16.47
N GLY A 13 11.55 9.71 -16.25
CA GLY A 13 12.45 10.15 -17.32
C GLY A 13 12.59 9.11 -18.44
N ALA A 14 12.68 7.82 -18.08
CA ALA A 14 12.72 6.72 -19.06
C ALA A 14 11.39 6.51 -19.80
N ALA A 15 10.25 6.66 -19.11
CA ALA A 15 8.90 6.50 -19.68
C ALA A 15 8.56 7.59 -20.70
N VAL A 16 8.97 8.84 -20.45
CA VAL A 16 8.79 9.97 -21.40
C VAL A 16 9.48 9.68 -22.74
N GLY A 17 10.67 9.05 -22.73
CA GLY A 17 11.37 8.67 -23.95
C GLY A 17 10.77 7.46 -24.68
N ALA A 18 9.97 6.64 -23.99
CA ALA A 18 9.41 5.39 -24.51
C ALA A 18 7.92 5.48 -24.88
N GLY A 19 7.26 6.62 -24.63
CA GLY A 19 5.81 6.77 -24.82
C GLY A 19 4.97 5.88 -23.88
N ALA A 20 5.57 5.43 -22.77
CA ALA A 20 4.93 4.56 -21.80
C ALA A 20 4.14 5.38 -20.75
N ALA A 21 3.14 4.76 -20.14
CA ALA A 21 2.38 5.37 -19.05
C ALA A 21 3.31 5.73 -17.87
N MET A 22 3.03 6.86 -17.23
CA MET A 22 3.88 7.39 -16.16
C MET A 22 3.81 6.49 -14.91
N PRO A 23 4.92 6.22 -14.21
CA PRO A 23 4.96 5.30 -13.07
C PRO A 23 3.97 5.64 -11.94
N GLY A 24 3.80 6.93 -11.63
CA GLY A 24 2.85 7.40 -10.61
C GLY A 24 1.36 7.30 -11.03
N ALA A 25 1.08 7.15 -12.33
CA ALA A 25 -0.28 6.90 -12.83
C ALA A 25 -0.67 5.41 -12.74
N ASN A 26 0.31 4.53 -12.51
CA ASN A 26 0.17 3.07 -12.46
C ASN A 26 0.69 2.48 -11.13
N ALA A 27 0.79 3.29 -10.08
CA ALA A 27 1.20 2.82 -8.77
C ALA A 27 0.10 1.89 -8.22
N LYS A 28 0.40 0.59 -8.14
CA LYS A 28 -0.48 -0.39 -7.54
C LYS A 28 -0.21 -0.46 -6.04
N VAL A 29 -1.25 -0.27 -5.24
CA VAL A 29 -1.24 -0.56 -3.80
C VAL A 29 -1.82 -1.95 -3.64
N GLU A 30 -0.97 -2.94 -3.39
CA GLU A 30 -1.36 -4.33 -3.19
C GLU A 30 -2.28 -4.47 -1.97
N GLY A 31 -3.38 -5.22 -2.10
CA GLY A 31 -4.33 -5.47 -1.01
C GLY A 31 -5.34 -4.35 -0.79
N ALA A 32 -5.41 -3.37 -1.70
CA ALA A 32 -6.34 -2.25 -1.60
C ALA A 32 -7.51 -2.34 -2.61
N LEU A 33 -7.38 -3.15 -3.67
CA LEU A 33 -8.42 -3.28 -4.69
C LEU A 33 -9.48 -4.28 -4.24
N ILE A 34 -10.65 -3.74 -3.91
CA ILE A 34 -11.86 -4.51 -3.58
C ILE A 34 -12.64 -4.85 -4.87
N GLU A 35 -12.50 -4.03 -5.92
CA GLU A 35 -13.22 -4.17 -7.20
C GLU A 35 -12.27 -4.11 -8.41
N GLU A 36 -12.72 -4.64 -9.54
CA GLU A 36 -11.97 -4.59 -10.80
C GLU A 36 -11.67 -3.13 -11.20
N THR A 37 -10.38 -2.83 -11.38
CA THR A 37 -9.94 -1.46 -11.65
C THR A 37 -9.21 -1.39 -13.01
N PRO A 38 -9.69 -0.58 -13.96
CA PRO A 38 -8.96 -0.28 -15.19
C PRO A 38 -7.70 0.53 -14.87
N VAL A 39 -6.55 0.11 -15.42
CA VAL A 39 -5.27 0.83 -15.25
C VAL A 39 -4.67 1.23 -16.58
N GLY A 40 -3.81 2.26 -16.56
CA GLY A 40 -3.18 2.77 -17.78
C GLY A 40 -2.24 1.74 -18.40
N SER A 41 -2.47 1.39 -19.67
CA SER A 41 -1.59 0.52 -20.46
C SER A 41 -1.11 1.24 -21.71
N SER A 42 0.15 1.03 -22.08
CA SER A 42 0.72 1.57 -23.31
C SER A 42 0.21 0.87 -24.57
N ASN A 43 -0.29 -0.38 -24.45
CA ASN A 43 -0.78 -1.18 -25.56
C ASN A 43 -2.03 -1.97 -25.14
N GLY A 44 -3.22 -1.41 -25.35
CA GLY A 44 -4.50 -2.09 -25.10
C GLY A 44 -5.12 -1.80 -23.72
N ARG A 45 -6.06 -2.65 -23.28
CA ARG A 45 -6.77 -2.51 -22.00
C ARG A 45 -6.21 -3.49 -20.98
N LEU A 46 -5.77 -2.99 -19.82
CA LEU A 46 -5.40 -3.79 -18.67
C LEU A 46 -6.40 -3.54 -17.54
N ILE A 47 -6.97 -4.61 -17.00
CA ILE A 47 -7.85 -4.58 -15.83
C ILE A 47 -7.14 -5.36 -14.73
N LEU A 48 -7.05 -4.75 -13.55
CA LEU A 48 -6.64 -5.45 -12.34
C LEU A 48 -7.89 -5.97 -11.65
N GLY A 49 -7.91 -7.26 -11.34
CA GLY A 49 -8.95 -7.84 -10.49
C GLY A 49 -8.76 -7.45 -9.02
N PRO A 50 -9.70 -7.86 -8.14
CA PRO A 50 -9.55 -7.71 -6.70
C PRO A 50 -8.24 -8.35 -6.23
N ASP A 51 -7.50 -7.65 -5.38
CA ASP A 51 -6.16 -8.06 -4.95
C ASP A 51 -6.00 -8.12 -3.42
N GLY A 52 -7.12 -8.34 -2.73
CA GLY A 52 -7.16 -8.45 -1.27
C GLY A 52 -6.19 -9.50 -0.71
N PHE A 53 -5.68 -9.22 0.49
CA PHE A 53 -4.97 -10.21 1.29
C PHE A 53 -5.92 -11.34 1.73
N PHE A 54 -5.37 -12.46 2.20
CA PHE A 54 -6.13 -13.65 2.56
C PHE A 54 -7.10 -13.45 3.73
N ASP A 55 -6.96 -12.36 4.48
CA ASP A 55 -7.77 -11.96 5.63
C ASP A 55 -8.87 -10.96 5.27
N GLU A 56 -8.99 -10.61 3.98
CA GLU A 56 -9.94 -9.64 3.43
C GLU A 56 -9.82 -8.23 4.03
N VAL A 57 -8.76 -7.94 4.79
CA VAL A 57 -8.53 -6.61 5.36
C VAL A 57 -7.89 -5.72 4.31
N PRO A 58 -8.55 -4.63 3.88
CA PRO A 58 -7.99 -3.73 2.88
C PRO A 58 -6.82 -2.94 3.46
N PHE A 59 -5.72 -2.84 2.70
CA PHE A 59 -4.58 -2.03 3.07
C PHE A 59 -4.73 -0.59 2.56
N ASP A 60 -4.72 0.37 3.49
CA ASP A 60 -4.68 1.80 3.18
C ASP A 60 -3.38 2.42 3.73
N PRO A 61 -2.45 2.84 2.86
CA PRO A 61 -1.16 3.40 3.29
C PRO A 61 -1.28 4.76 3.98
N ASP A 62 -2.42 5.46 3.86
CA ASP A 62 -2.69 6.71 4.58
C ASP A 62 -3.34 6.45 5.95
N ARG A 63 -3.82 5.23 6.20
CA ARG A 63 -4.48 4.82 7.45
C ARG A 63 -3.79 3.61 8.10
N LEU A 64 -2.46 3.67 8.16
CA LEU A 64 -1.64 2.59 8.71
C LEU A 64 -2.01 2.21 10.14
N ASP A 65 -2.33 3.18 11.00
CA ASP A 65 -2.67 2.92 12.40
C ASP A 65 -3.92 2.02 12.49
N LEU A 66 -4.98 2.35 11.73
CA LEU A 66 -6.20 1.55 11.68
C LEU A 66 -5.96 0.16 11.08
N TYR A 67 -5.11 0.06 10.06
CA TYR A 67 -4.73 -1.23 9.48
C TYR A 67 -4.00 -2.08 10.51
N ILE A 68 -3.01 -1.53 11.23
CA ILE A 68 -2.24 -2.24 12.25
C ILE A 68 -3.14 -2.67 13.42
N ASP A 69 -4.02 -1.78 13.88
CA ASP A 69 -4.98 -2.07 14.96
C ASP A 69 -5.97 -3.19 14.62
N SER A 70 -6.20 -3.45 13.34
CA SER A 70 -7.07 -4.55 12.89
C SER A 70 -6.45 -5.93 13.16
N PHE A 71 -5.13 -6.01 13.37
CA PHE A 71 -4.44 -7.25 13.64
C PHE A 71 -4.30 -7.53 15.14
N GLY A 72 -4.72 -8.71 15.58
CA GLY A 72 -4.48 -9.21 16.94
C GLY A 72 -3.03 -9.60 17.23
N ILE A 73 -2.04 -9.03 16.54
CA ILE A 73 -0.62 -9.40 16.68
C ILE A 73 -0.08 -8.72 17.94
N ARG A 74 -0.01 -9.48 19.03
CA ARG A 74 0.70 -9.05 20.24
C ARG A 74 2.19 -9.28 20.04
N THR A 75 2.95 -8.21 19.97
CA THR A 75 4.41 -8.29 20.08
C THR A 75 4.79 -8.33 21.55
N GLU A 76 5.66 -9.28 21.92
CA GLU A 76 6.20 -9.46 23.28
C GLU A 76 6.97 -8.22 23.80
N LEU A 77 7.21 -7.21 22.95
CA LEU A 77 7.83 -5.93 23.30
C LEU A 77 6.94 -4.98 24.13
N GLY A 78 5.65 -5.30 24.33
CA GLY A 78 4.70 -4.45 25.05
C GLY A 78 4.38 -4.87 26.49
N ALA A 79 4.88 -6.01 26.98
CA ALA A 79 4.46 -6.56 28.27
C ALA A 79 4.97 -5.77 29.50
N GLU A 80 5.94 -4.86 29.35
CA GLU A 80 6.53 -4.11 30.48
C GLU A 80 5.86 -2.75 30.72
N ALA A 81 5.11 -2.20 29.76
CA ALA A 81 4.54 -0.85 29.88
C ALA A 81 3.14 -0.81 30.54
N ALA A 82 2.48 -1.95 30.73
CA ALA A 82 1.08 -2.03 31.18
C ALA A 82 0.89 -2.27 32.69
N ASP A 83 1.96 -2.49 33.47
CA ASP A 83 1.87 -2.76 34.92
C ASP A 83 2.03 -1.51 35.80
N ALA A 84 2.32 -0.35 35.22
CA ALA A 84 2.45 0.90 35.95
C ALA A 84 1.12 1.68 35.99
N GLY A 85 0.11 1.16 36.70
CA GLY A 85 -1.03 1.99 37.10
C GLY A 85 -2.35 1.28 37.32
N ASP A 86 -2.48 0.56 38.43
CA ASP A 86 -3.68 0.63 39.28
C ASP A 86 -3.34 0.19 40.72
N ALA A 87 -2.88 1.14 41.52
CA ALA A 87 -2.82 1.02 42.97
C ALA A 87 -3.36 2.32 43.56
N ALA A 88 -4.67 2.33 43.83
CA ALA A 88 -5.35 3.27 44.70
C ALA A 88 -5.99 2.49 45.87
#